data_AF-A0A970DYL5-F1
#
_entry.id   AF-A0A970DYL5-F1
#
_cell.length_a   1.000
_cell.length_b   1.000
_cell.length_c   1.000
_cell.angle_alpha   90.00
_cell.angle_beta   90.00
_cell.angle_gamma   90.00
#
_symmetry.space_group_name_H-M   'P 1'
#
loop_
_entity.id
_entity.type
_entity.pdbx_description
1 polymer ?
#
loop_
_entity_poly.entity_id
_entity_poly.type
_entity_poly.pdbx_seq_one_letter_code
_entity_poly.pdbx_strand_id
1 'polypeptide(L)'
;MRKKLASFVVCFLVLTLLVGAVPVAASSPFGPGAVPLTTDEMEEIDGEFSPVVTSVIAGSLVSTASYLITTPSSEWSFAGAVRNAIAGAVSGLVGYLIP
;
A
#
# COMPACT_ATOMS: atom_id res chain seq x y z
N MET A 1 -10.54 -24.46 1.00
CA MET A 1 -9.60 -23.44 0.49
C MET A 1 -10.28 -22.13 0.09
N ARG A 2 -11.44 -22.14 -0.60
CA ARG A 2 -12.20 -20.91 -0.97
C ARG A 2 -12.48 -19.94 0.20
N LYS A 3 -12.86 -20.44 1.38
CA LYS A 3 -13.07 -19.60 2.59
C LYS A 3 -11.79 -18.87 3.05
N LYS A 4 -10.62 -19.51 2.93
CA LYS A 4 -9.33 -18.91 3.31
C LYS A 4 -8.89 -17.82 2.32
N LEU A 5 -9.16 -18.03 1.02
CA LEU A 5 -8.88 -17.05 -0.03
C LEU A 5 -9.80 -15.83 0.06
N ALA A 6 -11.10 -16.05 0.29
CA ALA A 6 -12.06 -14.96 0.52
C ALA A 6 -11.68 -14.14 1.76
N SER A 7 -11.28 -14.80 2.85
CA SER A 7 -10.79 -14.11 4.05
C SER A 7 -9.49 -13.34 3.79
N PHE A 8 -8.57 -13.88 2.99
CA PHE A 8 -7.34 -13.20 2.61
C PHE A 8 -7.61 -11.96 1.76
N VAL A 9 -8.51 -12.06 0.79
CA VAL A 9 -8.92 -10.94 -0.07
C VAL A 9 -9.62 -9.85 0.75
N VAL A 10 -10.52 -10.22 1.66
CA VAL A 10 -11.18 -9.26 2.56
C VAL A 10 -10.15 -8.60 3.49
N CYS A 11 -9.23 -9.36 4.08
CA CYS A 11 -8.15 -8.79 4.89
C CYS A 11 -7.26 -7.85 4.08
N PHE A 12 -6.88 -8.23 2.85
CA PHE A 12 -6.07 -7.40 1.97
C PHE A 12 -6.82 -6.10 1.65
N LEU A 13 -8.10 -6.19 1.30
CA LEU A 13 -8.95 -5.03 0.98
C LEU A 13 -9.15 -4.12 2.21
N VAL A 14 -9.34 -4.68 3.40
CA VAL A 14 -9.37 -3.91 4.66
C VAL A 14 -8.04 -3.20 4.88
N LEU A 15 -6.90 -3.90 4.78
CA LEU A 15 -5.57 -3.31 4.93
C LEU A 15 -5.32 -2.20 3.90
N THR A 16 -5.73 -2.39 2.64
CA THR A 16 -5.62 -1.36 1.59
C THR A 16 -6.37 -0.07 1.91
N LEU A 17 -7.57 -0.20 2.47
CA LEU A 17 -8.40 0.94 2.84
C LEU A 17 -7.87 1.66 4.09
N LEU A 18 -7.19 0.94 4.99
CA LEU A 18 -6.52 1.55 6.14
C LEU A 18 -5.29 2.37 5.74
N VAL A 19 -4.54 1.97 4.71
CA VAL A 19 -3.35 2.72 4.25
C VAL A 19 -3.73 4.12 3.72
N GLY A 20 -4.88 4.25 3.06
CA GLY A 20 -5.39 5.55 2.60
C GLY A 20 -5.98 6.44 3.72
N ALA A 21 -6.09 5.92 4.94
CA ALA A 21 -6.67 6.64 6.08
C ALA A 21 -5.61 7.31 6.97
N VAL A 22 -4.33 7.32 6.59
CA VAL A 22 -3.32 8.16 7.24
C VAL A 22 -3.44 9.56 6.64
N PRO A 23 -4.02 10.54 7.35
CA PRO A 23 -4.09 11.89 6.84
C PRO A 23 -2.66 12.41 6.67
N VAL A 24 -2.35 12.93 5.47
CA VAL A 24 -1.22 13.84 5.30
C VAL A 24 -1.51 15.04 6.20
N ALA A 25 -0.96 15.03 7.41
CA ALA A 25 -1.19 16.04 8.43
C ALA A 25 -0.54 17.36 7.99
N ALA A 26 -1.26 18.14 7.17
CA ALA A 26 -0.93 19.50 6.86
C ALA A 26 -1.32 20.41 8.03
N SER A 27 -0.46 20.48 9.05
CA SER A 27 -0.26 21.56 10.02
C SER A 27 0.44 20.97 11.25
N SER A 28 1.57 21.57 11.64
CA SER A 28 2.48 21.11 12.71
C SER A 28 1.79 20.30 13.83
N PRO A 29 1.95 18.96 13.87
CA PRO A 29 1.07 18.05 14.62
C PRO A 29 1.38 17.97 16.13
N PHE A 30 2.24 18.85 16.60
CA PHE A 30 3.00 18.68 17.82
C PHE A 30 2.61 19.78 18.81
N GLY A 31 1.86 19.39 19.85
CA GLY A 31 1.43 20.29 20.94
C GLY A 31 2.63 20.89 21.71
N PRO A 32 2.40 21.86 22.62
CA PRO A 32 3.45 22.70 23.22
C PRO A 32 4.52 21.97 24.08
N GLY A 33 4.54 20.63 24.09
CA GLY A 33 5.58 19.81 24.72
C GLY A 33 6.22 18.78 23.78
N ALA A 34 6.02 18.90 22.47
CA ALA A 34 6.64 18.01 21.52
C ALA A 34 8.13 18.29 21.41
N VAL A 35 8.92 17.30 21.80
CA VAL A 35 10.34 17.26 21.52
C VAL A 35 10.48 16.98 20.01
N PRO A 36 11.14 17.86 19.24
CA PRO A 36 11.41 17.57 17.84
C PRO A 36 12.22 16.28 17.76
N LEU A 37 11.78 15.38 16.88
CA LEU A 37 12.52 14.15 16.58
C LEU A 37 13.92 14.54 16.09
N THR A 38 14.90 13.73 16.50
CA THR A 38 16.26 13.84 15.97
C THR A 38 16.26 13.57 14.46
N THR A 39 17.26 14.06 13.75
CA THR A 39 17.37 13.86 12.29
C THR A 39 17.35 12.38 11.92
N ASP A 40 17.94 11.52 12.74
CA ASP A 40 17.97 10.07 12.56
C ASP A 40 16.56 9.46 12.69
N GLU A 41 15.75 9.92 13.64
CA GLU A 41 14.36 9.47 13.82
C GLU A 41 13.43 9.98 12.70
N MET A 42 13.74 11.15 12.14
CA MET A 42 13.02 11.68 10.97
C MET A 42 13.31 10.87 9.71
N GLU A 43 14.57 10.48 9.46
CA GLU A 43 14.94 9.68 8.27
C GLU A 43 14.30 8.28 8.29
N GLU A 44 14.13 7.69 9.47
CA GLU A 44 13.45 6.39 9.61
C GLU A 44 11.97 6.48 9.21
N ILE A 45 11.28 7.54 9.66
CA ILE A 45 9.86 7.78 9.35
C ILE A 45 9.69 8.17 7.88
N ASP A 46 10.54 9.06 7.35
CA ASP A 46 10.51 9.45 5.94
C ASP A 46 10.86 8.28 5.01
N GLY A 47 11.65 7.31 5.49
CA GLY A 47 11.91 6.05 4.80
C GLY A 47 10.65 5.17 4.69
N GLU A 48 9.92 4.98 5.79
CA GLU A 48 8.73 4.12 5.85
C GLU A 48 7.52 4.71 5.10
N PHE A 49 7.37 6.04 5.12
CA PHE A 49 6.31 6.78 4.42
C PHE A 49 6.79 7.47 3.14
N SER A 50 7.97 7.08 2.63
CA SER A 50 8.54 7.68 1.44
C SER A 50 7.54 7.65 0.28
N PRO A 51 7.47 8.71 -0.55
CA PRO A 51 6.67 8.70 -1.78
C PRO A 51 6.94 7.50 -2.69
N VAL A 52 8.17 6.95 -2.65
CA VAL A 52 8.56 5.72 -3.35
C VAL A 52 7.84 4.50 -2.79
N VAL A 53 7.85 4.33 -1.46
CA VAL A 53 7.21 3.19 -0.80
C VAL A 53 5.70 3.27 -0.98
N THR A 54 5.15 4.48 -0.89
CA THR A 54 3.73 4.74 -1.10
C THR A 54 3.30 4.44 -2.54
N SER A 55 4.10 4.80 -3.55
CA SER A 55 3.78 4.50 -4.96
C SER A 55 3.84 3.00 -5.26
N VAL A 56 4.82 2.29 -4.69
CA VAL A 56 4.94 0.83 -4.78
C VAL A 56 3.74 0.14 -4.14
N ILE A 57 3.34 0.56 -2.93
CA ILE A 57 2.16 0.03 -2.25
C ILE A 57 0.94 0.31 -3.11
N ALA A 58 0.65 1.57 -3.46
CA ALA A 58 -0.51 1.95 -4.26
C ALA A 58 -0.62 1.15 -5.56
N GLY A 59 0.48 1.03 -6.31
CA GLY A 59 0.53 0.23 -7.53
C GLY A 59 0.18 -1.25 -7.28
N SER A 60 0.76 -1.85 -6.24
CA SER A 60 0.48 -3.25 -5.86
C SER A 60 -0.99 -3.48 -5.52
N LEU A 61 -1.60 -2.54 -4.81
CA LEU A 61 -3.00 -2.62 -4.39
C LEU A 61 -3.94 -2.49 -5.58
N VAL A 62 -3.71 -1.48 -6.44
CA VAL A 62 -4.53 -1.24 -7.63
C VAL A 62 -4.48 -2.43 -8.57
N SER A 63 -3.30 -2.95 -8.88
CA SER A 63 -3.17 -4.09 -9.79
C SER A 63 -3.79 -5.38 -9.21
N THR A 64 -3.63 -5.63 -7.91
CA THR A 64 -4.27 -6.76 -7.24
C THR A 64 -5.80 -6.62 -7.23
N ALA A 65 -6.31 -5.42 -6.96
CA ALA A 65 -7.74 -5.13 -7.02
C ALA A 65 -8.29 -5.31 -8.44
N SER A 66 -7.57 -4.84 -9.47
CA SER A 66 -7.93 -5.05 -10.87
C SER A 66 -8.02 -6.55 -11.19
N TYR A 67 -7.08 -7.37 -10.73
CA TYR A 67 -7.14 -8.83 -10.90
C TYR A 67 -8.41 -9.42 -10.27
N LEU A 68 -8.74 -9.02 -9.04
CA LEU A 68 -9.91 -9.53 -8.33
C LEU A 68 -11.23 -9.09 -8.97
N ILE A 69 -11.29 -7.88 -9.54
CA ILE A 69 -12.49 -7.37 -10.23
C ILE A 69 -12.68 -8.04 -11.59
N THR A 70 -11.60 -8.24 -12.34
CA THR A 70 -11.65 -8.73 -13.73
C THR A 70 -11.62 -10.26 -13.85
N THR A 71 -11.15 -10.96 -12.83
CA THR A 71 -11.07 -12.43 -12.83
C THR A 71 -12.25 -13.03 -12.07
N PRO A 72 -12.98 -14.02 -12.65
CA PRO A 72 -14.02 -14.74 -11.93
C PRO A 72 -13.50 -15.37 -10.64
N SER A 73 -14.30 -15.31 -9.56
CA SER A 73 -13.89 -15.81 -8.23
C SER A 73 -13.59 -17.32 -8.18
N SER A 74 -14.07 -18.09 -9.16
CA SER A 74 -13.72 -19.51 -9.35
C SER A 74 -12.27 -19.73 -9.77
N GLU A 75 -11.64 -18.71 -10.35
CA GLU A 75 -10.30 -18.76 -10.93
C GLU A 75 -9.28 -17.96 -10.12
N TRP A 76 -9.71 -17.36 -9.01
CA TRP A 76 -8.79 -16.67 -8.10
C TRP A 76 -7.76 -17.66 -7.55
N SER A 77 -6.50 -17.27 -7.67
CA SER A 77 -5.39 -18.00 -7.09
C SER A 77 -4.49 -17.04 -6.33
N PHE A 78 -3.86 -17.53 -5.26
CA PHE A 78 -2.88 -16.76 -4.51
C PHE A 78 -1.70 -16.35 -5.40
N ALA A 79 -1.23 -17.25 -6.26
CA ALA A 79 -0.17 -16.96 -7.23
C ALA A 79 -0.58 -15.85 -8.23
N GLY A 80 -1.84 -15.83 -8.67
CA GLY A 80 -2.39 -14.77 -9.51
C GLY A 80 -2.42 -13.43 -8.80
N ALA A 81 -2.90 -13.39 -7.55
CA ALA A 81 -2.90 -12.18 -6.73
C ALA A 81 -1.49 -11.63 -6.50
N VAL A 82 -0.54 -12.50 -6.14
CA VAL A 82 0.88 -12.12 -5.90
C VAL A 82 1.53 -11.59 -7.17
N ARG A 83 1.32 -12.24 -8.33
CA ARG A 83 1.87 -11.75 -9.60
C ARG A 83 1.37 -10.36 -9.96
N ASN A 84 0.08 -10.10 -9.76
CA ASN A 84 -0.49 -8.78 -10.01
C ASN A 84 -0.02 -7.75 -8.97
N ALA A 85 0.13 -8.13 -7.70
CA ALA A 85 0.73 -7.26 -6.69
C ALA A 85 2.15 -6.82 -7.08
N ILE A 86 2.99 -7.75 -7.54
CA ILE A 86 4.36 -7.44 -8.00
C ILE A 86 4.33 -6.58 -9.27
N ALA A 87 3.50 -6.91 -10.25
CA ALA A 87 3.38 -6.12 -11.48
C ALA A 87 2.91 -4.68 -11.20
N GLY A 88 1.98 -4.53 -10.26
CA GLY A 88 1.50 -3.26 -9.75
C GLY A 88 2.59 -2.48 -9.01
N ALA A 89 3.33 -3.14 -8.11
CA ALA A 89 4.46 -2.55 -7.39
C ALA A 89 5.51 -1.98 -8.34
N VAL A 90 5.89 -2.73 -9.37
CA VAL A 90 6.83 -2.29 -10.40
C VAL A 90 6.26 -1.10 -11.18
N SER A 91 4.98 -1.15 -11.57
CA SER A 91 4.33 -0.04 -12.26
C SER A 91 4.26 1.24 -11.42
N GLY A 92 3.98 1.10 -10.12
CA GLY A 92 3.98 2.21 -9.16
C GLY A 92 5.36 2.83 -8.98
N LEU A 93 6.41 2.01 -8.91
CA LEU A 93 7.79 2.48 -8.87
C LEU A 93 8.16 3.22 -10.17
N VAL A 94 7.83 2.66 -11.33
CA VAL A 94 8.12 3.27 -12.63
C VAL A 94 7.38 4.60 -12.77
N GLY A 95 6.11 4.67 -12.39
CA GLY A 95 5.33 5.92 -12.41
C GLY A 95 5.83 6.98 -11.42
N TYR A 96 6.56 6.59 -10.38
CA TYR A 96 7.26 7.55 -9.52
C TYR A 96 8.55 8.06 -10.15
N LEU A 97 9.29 7.19 -10.85
CA LEU A 97 10.59 7.53 -11.47
C LEU A 97 10.45 8.32 -12.78
N ILE A 98 9.30 8.23 -13.45
CA ILE A 98 9.00 8.92 -14.71
C ILE A 98 7.89 9.94 -14.43
N PRO A 99 8.21 11.25 -14.30
CA PRO A 99 7.23 12.30 -14.00
C PRO A 99 6.26 12.60 -15.13
#